data_AF-A0A497EK70-F1
#
_entry.id   AF-A0A497EK70-F1
#
_cell.length_a   1.000
_cell.length_b   1.000
_cell.length_c   1.000
_cell.angle_alpha   90.00
_cell.angle_beta   90.00
_cell.angle_gamma   90.00
#
_symmetry.space_group_name_H-M   'P 1'
#
loop_
_entity.id
_entity.type
_entity.pdbx_description
1 polymer ?
#
loop_
_entity_poly.entity_id
_entity_poly.type
_entity_poly.pdbx_seq_one_letter_code
_entity_poly.pdbx_strand_id
1 'polypeptide(L)'
;MRYNTFYDTYAEMEKTLKGKITWLTERDFNFLKSLYNYKVKSEHKNEAIQKVFIKFLRHFKIKSFRAYRKIQIEPKIFRKNLRVLFYIMPLTRREYLKAIKNLVEDGKIKRIKLNSGGRNRYYYQIE
;
A
#
# COMPACT_ATOMS: atom_id res chain seq x y z
N MET A 1 -15.76 -7.78 -7.76
CA MET A 1 -14.81 -6.64 -7.74
C MET A 1 -13.52 -7.10 -7.10
N ARG A 2 -12.36 -6.79 -7.70
CA ARG A 2 -11.06 -7.31 -7.25
C ARG A 2 -10.59 -6.63 -5.96
N TYR A 3 -10.12 -7.40 -4.97
CA TYR A 3 -9.55 -6.86 -3.73
C TYR A 3 -8.24 -6.12 -3.97
N ASN A 4 -7.23 -6.80 -4.53
CA ASN A 4 -5.96 -6.21 -4.91
C ASN A 4 -5.29 -6.96 -6.08
N THR A 5 -4.01 -6.70 -6.34
CA THR A 5 -3.28 -7.32 -7.47
C THR A 5 -3.17 -8.85 -7.36
N PHE A 6 -3.24 -9.40 -6.15
CA PHE A 6 -2.92 -10.80 -5.87
C PHE A 6 -4.14 -11.63 -5.57
N TYR A 7 -5.22 -11.01 -5.08
CA TYR A 7 -6.43 -11.71 -4.65
C TYR A 7 -7.65 -11.09 -5.29
N ASP A 8 -8.60 -11.96 -5.66
CA ASP A 8 -9.83 -11.52 -6.28
C ASP A 8 -10.84 -11.06 -5.23
N THR A 9 -10.87 -11.71 -4.07
CA THR A 9 -11.78 -11.36 -2.97
C THR A 9 -11.06 -11.13 -1.65
N TYR A 10 -11.70 -10.40 -0.74
CA TYR A 10 -11.20 -10.22 0.63
C TYR A 10 -11.12 -11.55 1.38
N ALA A 11 -12.11 -12.43 1.20
CA ALA A 11 -12.17 -13.73 1.89
C ALA A 11 -11.01 -14.66 1.48
N GLU A 12 -10.67 -14.69 0.20
CA GLU A 12 -9.53 -15.45 -0.32
C GLU A 12 -8.20 -14.97 0.29
N MET A 13 -8.02 -13.64 0.32
CA MET A 13 -6.87 -12.99 0.92
C MET A 13 -6.79 -13.30 2.41
N GLU A 14 -7.86 -13.06 3.16
CA GLU A 14 -7.91 -13.31 4.60
C GLU A 14 -7.59 -14.77 4.95
N LYS A 15 -8.21 -15.74 4.28
CA LYS A 15 -7.93 -17.18 4.45
C LYS A 15 -6.45 -17.48 4.22
N THR A 16 -5.89 -16.96 3.12
CA THR A 16 -4.49 -17.19 2.75
C THR A 16 -3.51 -16.58 3.75
N LEU A 17 -3.79 -15.36 4.22
CA LEU A 17 -2.91 -14.64 5.12
C LEU A 17 -2.97 -15.19 6.55
N LYS A 18 -4.14 -15.56 7.07
CA LYS A 18 -4.25 -16.19 8.39
C LYS A 18 -3.41 -17.48 8.49
N GLY A 19 -3.27 -18.22 7.39
CA GLY A 19 -2.41 -19.41 7.34
C GLY A 19 -0.91 -19.15 7.14
N LYS A 20 -0.49 -17.94 6.74
CA LYS A 20 0.90 -17.66 6.34
C LYS A 20 1.55 -16.50 7.11
N ILE A 21 0.77 -15.65 7.74
CA ILE A 21 1.19 -14.35 8.26
C ILE A 21 0.61 -14.16 9.66
N THR A 22 1.39 -14.57 10.65
CA THR A 22 0.98 -14.60 12.06
C THR A 22 1.07 -13.25 12.78
N TRP A 23 1.68 -12.24 12.18
CA TRP A 23 1.84 -10.92 12.79
C TRP A 23 0.65 -9.97 12.56
N LEU A 24 -0.29 -10.34 11.69
CA LEU A 24 -1.50 -9.56 11.46
C LEU A 24 -2.54 -9.90 12.53
N THR A 25 -3.01 -8.87 13.22
CA THR A 25 -4.05 -8.99 14.23
C THR A 25 -5.44 -8.97 13.59
N GLU A 26 -6.45 -9.43 14.33
CA GLU A 26 -7.86 -9.29 13.90
C GLU A 26 -8.25 -7.83 13.65
N ARG A 27 -7.68 -6.89 14.44
CA ARG A 27 -7.84 -5.45 14.22
C ARG A 27 -7.30 -5.02 12.85
N ASP A 28 -6.18 -5.58 12.40
CA ASP A 28 -5.62 -5.29 11.07
C ASP A 28 -6.53 -5.80 9.97
N PHE A 29 -7.06 -7.02 10.10
CA PHE A 29 -8.02 -7.58 9.15
C PHE A 29 -9.29 -6.73 9.05
N ASN A 30 -9.88 -6.35 10.19
CA ASN A 30 -11.05 -5.46 10.22
C ASN A 30 -10.76 -4.12 9.56
N PHE A 31 -9.58 -3.54 9.81
CA PHE A 31 -9.15 -2.31 9.15
C PHE A 31 -9.04 -2.47 7.63
N LEU A 32 -8.39 -3.54 7.15
CA LEU A 32 -8.22 -3.83 5.72
C LEU A 32 -9.58 -4.01 5.01
N LYS A 33 -10.52 -4.72 5.64
CA LYS A 33 -11.90 -4.87 5.15
C LYS A 33 -12.61 -3.52 5.05
N SER A 34 -12.43 -2.65 6.04
CA SER A 34 -13.02 -1.31 6.04
C SER A 34 -12.51 -0.44 4.88
N LEU A 35 -11.21 -0.50 4.58
CA LEU A 35 -10.60 0.22 3.46
C LEU A 35 -11.11 -0.27 2.11
N TYR A 36 -11.25 -1.59 1.94
CA TYR A 36 -11.84 -2.16 0.73
C TYR A 36 -13.29 -1.72 0.53
N ASN A 37 -14.12 -1.82 1.59
CA ASN A 37 -15.50 -1.38 1.52
C ASN A 37 -15.62 0.10 1.14
N TYR A 38 -14.77 0.96 1.73
CA TYR A 38 -14.71 2.38 1.39
C TYR A 38 -14.37 2.61 -0.09
N LYS A 39 -13.35 1.92 -0.62
CA LYS A 39 -12.97 1.98 -2.05
C LYS A 39 -14.13 1.55 -2.97
N VAL A 40 -14.82 0.46 -2.63
CA VAL A 40 -15.91 -0.10 -3.44
C VAL A 40 -17.09 0.84 -3.48
N LYS A 41 -17.52 1.34 -2.32
CA LYS A 41 -18.72 2.18 -2.17
C LYS A 41 -18.53 3.63 -2.61
N SER A 42 -17.30 4.13 -2.70
CA SER A 42 -17.05 5.53 -3.07
C SER A 42 -17.41 5.82 -4.53
N GLU A 43 -18.11 6.93 -4.74
CA GLU A 43 -18.44 7.48 -6.07
C GLU A 43 -17.19 8.14 -6.71
N HIS A 44 -16.40 8.89 -5.92
CA HIS A 44 -15.15 9.51 -6.37
C HIS A 44 -13.94 8.56 -6.28
N LYS A 45 -13.78 7.68 -7.28
CA LYS A 45 -12.76 6.62 -7.27
C LYS A 45 -11.32 7.11 -7.05
N ASN A 46 -10.93 8.24 -7.65
CA ASN A 46 -9.55 8.74 -7.55
C ASN A 46 -9.19 9.24 -6.15
N GLU A 47 -10.08 10.00 -5.52
CA GLU A 47 -9.88 10.47 -4.15
C GLU A 47 -9.92 9.32 -3.14
N ALA A 48 -10.83 8.37 -3.36
CA ALA A 48 -10.95 7.18 -2.53
C ALA A 48 -9.64 6.39 -2.52
N ILE A 49 -9.04 6.16 -3.69
CA ILE A 49 -7.76 5.45 -3.82
C ILE A 49 -6.64 6.15 -3.04
N GLN A 50 -6.56 7.49 -3.11
CA GLN A 50 -5.56 8.26 -2.34
C GLN A 50 -5.78 8.16 -0.84
N LYS A 51 -7.03 8.34 -0.38
CA LYS A 51 -7.41 8.22 1.03
C LYS A 51 -7.15 6.82 1.57
N VAL A 52 -7.46 5.77 0.79
CA VAL A 52 -7.15 4.37 1.13
C VAL A 52 -5.65 4.19 1.31
N PHE A 53 -4.84 4.69 0.37
CA PHE A 53 -3.39 4.57 0.44
C PHE A 53 -2.81 5.25 1.69
N ILE A 54 -3.18 6.51 1.97
CA ILE A 54 -2.69 7.23 3.15
C ILE A 54 -3.14 6.57 4.46
N LYS A 55 -4.42 6.18 4.57
CA LYS A 55 -4.92 5.49 5.76
C LYS A 55 -4.16 4.18 6.00
N PHE A 56 -3.91 3.42 4.93
CA PHE A 56 -3.13 2.19 5.00
C PHE A 56 -1.72 2.45 5.53
N LEU A 57 -1.00 3.42 4.95
CA LEU A 57 0.36 3.77 5.37
C LEU A 57 0.41 4.17 6.85
N ARG A 58 -0.54 4.99 7.30
CA ARG A 58 -0.64 5.44 8.70
C ARG A 58 -0.90 4.30 9.67
N HIS A 59 -1.84 3.40 9.34
CA HIS A 59 -2.18 2.24 10.18
C HIS A 59 -0.97 1.34 10.43
N PHE A 60 -0.20 1.05 9.38
CA PHE A 60 1.03 0.25 9.48
C PHE A 60 2.28 1.06 9.86
N LYS A 61 2.11 2.32 10.28
CA LYS A 61 3.20 3.23 10.72
C LYS A 61 4.34 3.36 9.69
N ILE A 62 4.00 3.34 8.41
CA ILE A 62 4.95 3.47 7.31
C ILE A 62 5.24 4.97 7.12
N LYS A 63 6.47 5.39 7.41
CA LYS A 63 6.93 6.79 7.24
C LYS A 63 7.62 7.05 5.91
N SER A 64 8.11 6.00 5.27
CA SER A 64 8.78 6.11 3.98
C SER A 64 8.79 4.80 3.21
N PHE A 65 8.94 4.91 1.89
CA PHE A 65 9.03 3.76 1.01
C PHE A 65 9.77 4.03 -0.31
N ARG A 66 10.33 2.99 -0.96
CA ARG A 66 10.89 3.13 -2.32
C ARG A 66 10.01 2.44 -3.35
N ALA A 67 9.41 3.18 -4.27
CA ALA A 67 8.74 2.57 -5.42
C ALA A 67 9.73 2.37 -6.58
N TYR A 68 10.08 1.12 -6.86
CA TYR A 68 10.73 0.72 -8.11
C TYR A 68 9.75 -0.14 -8.91
N ARG A 69 10.01 -0.41 -10.20
CA ARG A 69 9.16 -1.28 -11.06
C ARG A 69 8.72 -2.59 -10.36
N LYS A 70 9.48 -3.03 -9.35
CA LYS A 70 9.04 -3.80 -8.16
C LYS A 70 9.45 -3.01 -6.91
N ILE A 71 8.52 -2.68 -6.01
CA ILE A 71 8.79 -1.80 -4.86
C ILE A 71 9.70 -2.53 -3.85
N GLN A 72 10.88 -1.97 -3.55
CA GLN A 72 11.84 -2.46 -2.54
C GLN A 72 12.06 -1.39 -1.48
N ILE A 73 11.20 -1.40 -0.47
CA ILE A 73 11.21 -0.45 0.64
C ILE A 73 12.15 -0.98 1.73
N GLU A 74 13.11 -0.18 2.19
CA GLU A 74 13.88 -0.50 3.39
C GLU A 74 13.26 0.20 4.59
N PRO A 75 12.94 -0.57 5.65
CA PRO A 75 13.16 -0.06 6.99
C PRO A 75 13.73 -1.14 7.92
N LYS A 76 14.62 -0.67 8.80
CA LYS A 76 15.28 -1.43 9.88
C LYS A 76 14.31 -2.14 10.86
N ILE A 77 13.00 -1.89 10.78
CA ILE A 77 11.96 -2.50 11.64
C ILE A 77 11.23 -3.67 10.94
N PHE A 78 11.14 -3.69 9.61
CA PHE A 78 10.45 -4.72 8.82
C PHE A 78 11.44 -5.51 7.97
N ARG A 79 12.50 -6.04 8.60
CA ARG A 79 13.62 -6.72 7.93
C ARG A 79 13.23 -7.86 6.95
N LYS A 80 11.96 -8.30 6.87
CA LYS A 80 11.56 -9.37 5.94
C LYS A 80 10.41 -9.14 4.96
N ASN A 81 9.46 -8.19 5.10
CA ASN A 81 8.19 -8.39 4.37
C ASN A 81 7.38 -7.15 3.92
N LEU A 82 7.99 -6.15 3.28
CA LEU A 82 7.19 -5.12 2.57
C LEU A 82 6.46 -5.63 1.32
N ARG A 83 6.90 -6.76 0.76
CA ARG A 83 6.09 -7.54 -0.18
C ARG A 83 4.73 -7.91 0.41
N VAL A 84 4.70 -8.28 1.70
CA VAL A 84 3.47 -8.58 2.44
C VAL A 84 2.54 -7.39 2.51
N LEU A 85 3.04 -6.19 2.76
CA LEU A 85 2.18 -5.00 2.81
C LEU A 85 1.43 -4.77 1.48
N PHE A 86 2.04 -5.11 0.33
CA PHE A 86 1.34 -5.09 -0.95
C PHE A 86 0.38 -6.27 -1.17
N TYR A 87 0.66 -7.43 -0.57
CA TYR A 87 -0.28 -8.57 -0.57
C TYR A 87 -1.55 -8.25 0.21
N ILE A 88 -1.49 -7.36 1.20
CA ILE A 88 -2.63 -7.09 2.09
C ILE A 88 -3.35 -5.78 1.76
N MET A 89 -2.69 -4.81 1.10
CA MET A 89 -3.30 -3.53 0.75
C MET A 89 -4.47 -3.71 -0.23
N PRO A 90 -5.63 -3.05 -0.02
CA PRO A 90 -6.82 -3.16 -0.87
C PRO A 90 -6.73 -2.30 -2.16
N LEU A 91 -5.52 -2.18 -2.72
CA LEU A 91 -5.25 -1.46 -3.95
C LEU A 91 -4.46 -2.35 -4.91
N THR A 92 -4.90 -2.36 -6.16
CA THR A 92 -4.12 -2.95 -7.25
C THR A 92 -2.87 -2.13 -7.52
N ARG A 93 -1.94 -2.71 -8.27
CA ARG A 93 -0.71 -2.06 -8.69
C ARG A 93 -0.95 -0.73 -9.38
N ARG A 94 -1.92 -0.68 -10.29
CA ARG A 94 -2.25 0.55 -11.01
C ARG A 94 -2.80 1.62 -10.07
N GLU A 95 -3.67 1.22 -9.13
CA GLU A 95 -4.33 2.14 -8.20
C GLU A 95 -3.35 2.76 -7.21
N TYR A 96 -2.50 1.99 -6.54
CA TYR A 96 -1.56 2.60 -5.60
C TYR A 96 -0.49 3.43 -6.33
N LEU A 97 -0.06 3.06 -7.54
CA LEU A 97 0.87 3.88 -8.33
C LEU A 97 0.24 5.23 -8.70
N LYS A 98 -1.05 5.21 -9.04
CA LYS A 98 -1.85 6.42 -9.25
C LYS A 98 -1.98 7.23 -7.94
N ALA A 99 -2.24 6.57 -6.82
CA ALA A 99 -2.29 7.22 -5.51
C ALA A 99 -0.98 7.95 -5.19
N ILE A 100 0.16 7.27 -5.36
CA ILE A 100 1.49 7.84 -5.13
C ILE A 100 1.71 9.06 -6.04
N LYS A 101 1.38 8.95 -7.34
CA LYS A 101 1.54 10.07 -8.27
C LYS A 101 0.76 11.30 -7.80
N ASN A 102 -0.54 11.13 -7.52
CA ASN A 102 -1.39 12.22 -7.10
C ASN A 102 -0.96 12.81 -5.75
N LEU A 103 -0.54 11.97 -4.79
CA LEU A 103 -0.09 12.45 -3.48
C LEU A 103 1.25 13.19 -3.53
N VAL A 104 2.09 12.90 -4.53
CA VAL A 104 3.31 13.68 -4.82
C VAL A 104 2.94 15.02 -5.46
N GLU A 105 1.98 15.05 -6.37
CA GLU A 105 1.47 16.29 -6.98
C GLU A 105 0.80 17.20 -5.94
N ASP A 106 0.06 16.62 -4.99
CA ASP A 106 -0.56 17.29 -3.85
C ASP A 106 0.44 17.75 -2.76
N GLY A 107 1.72 17.41 -2.88
CA GLY A 107 2.75 17.73 -1.86
C GLY A 107 2.70 16.89 -0.58
N LYS A 108 1.75 15.95 -0.43
CA LYS A 108 1.59 15.10 0.78
C LYS A 108 2.65 14.01 0.91
N ILE A 109 3.32 13.68 -0.20
CA ILE A 109 4.43 12.73 -0.22
C ILE A 109 5.60 13.38 -0.96
N LYS A 110 6.72 13.52 -0.27
CA LYS A 110 7.96 13.99 -0.88
C LYS A 110 8.62 12.88 -1.68
N ARG A 111 8.94 13.14 -2.95
CA ARG A 111 9.66 12.20 -3.84
C ARG A 111 11.13 12.63 -3.99
N ILE A 112 12.04 11.78 -3.55
CA ILE A 112 13.49 12.00 -3.58
C ILE A 112 14.14 11.01 -4.56
N LYS A 113 14.94 11.51 -5.51
CA LYS A 113 15.66 10.67 -6.47
C LYS A 113 16.89 10.06 -5.79
N LEU A 114 17.12 8.76 -5.98
CA LEU A 114 18.31 8.07 -5.45
C LEU A 114 19.44 8.16 -6.49
N ASN A 115 20.60 8.72 -6.11
CA ASN A 115 21.71 9.04 -7.02
C ASN A 115 22.65 7.87 -7.37
N SER A 116 22.36 6.64 -6.94
CA SER A 116 23.23 5.48 -7.21
C SER A 116 22.88 4.78 -8.53
N GLY A 117 23.51 5.22 -9.63
CA GLY A 117 23.85 4.44 -10.85
C GLY A 117 22.79 3.63 -11.59
N GLY A 118 21.53 3.60 -11.14
CA GLY A 118 20.47 2.75 -11.65
C GLY A 118 19.23 3.55 -12.06
N ARG A 119 18.66 3.20 -13.22
CA ARG A 119 17.48 3.83 -13.81
C ARG A 119 16.36 4.07 -12.78
N ASN A 120 15.87 5.32 -12.65
CA ASN A 120 14.59 5.70 -12.02
C ASN A 120 14.26 5.06 -10.65
N ARG A 121 15.16 5.17 -9.68
CA ARG A 121 14.89 4.79 -8.29
C ARG A 121 14.46 6.01 -7.47
N TYR A 122 13.29 5.93 -6.85
CA TYR A 122 12.74 7.01 -6.01
C TYR A 122 12.48 6.50 -4.59
N TYR A 123 12.79 7.36 -3.62
CA TYR A 123 12.39 7.26 -2.23
C TYR A 123 11.24 8.23 -1.98
N TYR A 124 10.21 7.77 -1.29
CA TYR A 124 9.01 8.52 -0.97
C TYR A 124 8.95 8.66 0.55
N GLN A 125 8.81 9.90 1.01
CA GLN A 125 8.68 10.23 2.43
C GLN A 125 7.29 10.83 2.65
N ILE A 126 6.60 10.33 3.66
CA ILE A 126 5.28 10.82 4.06
C ILE A 126 5.52 11.89 5.12
N GLU A 127 4.97 13.09 4.90
CA GLU A 127 5.02 14.19 5.86
C GLU A 127 4.05 13.97 7.05
#